data_AF-A0A953JNM0-F1
#
_entry.id   AF-A0A953JNM0-F1
#
_cell.length_a   1.000
_cell.length_b   1.000
_cell.length_c   1.000
_cell.angle_alpha   90.00
_cell.angle_beta   90.00
_cell.angle_gamma   90.00
#
_symmetry.space_group_name_H-M   'P 1'
#
loop_
_entity.id
_entity.type
_entity.pdbx_description
1 polymer ?
#
loop_
_entity_poly.entity_id
_entity_poly.type
_entity_poly.pdbx_seq_one_letter_code
_entity_poly.pdbx_strand_id
1 'polypeptide(L)'
;MNSEAPPLLRPWVASTLLVLSSLLMVPTAIDFQFPTLLRDAKTMTDFDAVYVAGQMYWDGRLNDAYHFQTLYEAQRRFTGSNSFMPWAYPPPFNLVTAALASLPIGIAYLAFAGLSFLAYVAVLRRLAGVHAATALVAVLPAVLLNIRSGQNGFLTGTLLGLFLLSYLRGLEGGGVALGLMTFKPHLAVGGAVLACVDWRWRRIVAGGVTVLALLALSAGVFGVGVFSAFLGGVEEAGRFLALGLYPLFRMTSLYATLFTAGAPPGLALALQAGTMLAACIAIAAVAIRCGDRRQVAALAAFGSMLMSP
;
A
#
# COMPACT_ATOMS: atom_id res chain seq x y z
N MET A 1 19.25 25.58 21.50
CA MET A 1 18.29 24.69 22.19
C MET A 1 16.92 24.91 21.57
N ASN A 2 16.54 24.08 20.60
CA ASN A 2 15.17 24.12 20.09
C ASN A 2 14.28 23.40 21.11
N SER A 3 13.51 24.14 21.91
CA SER A 3 12.50 23.54 22.77
C SER A 3 11.40 22.99 21.86
N GLU A 4 11.45 21.70 21.54
CA GLU A 4 10.31 21.02 20.93
C GLU A 4 9.08 21.23 21.83
N ALA A 5 7.96 21.61 21.22
CA ALA A 5 6.72 21.84 21.96
C ALA A 5 6.34 20.57 22.75
N PRO A 6 5.82 20.69 23.99
CA PRO A 6 5.45 19.53 24.77
C PRO A 6 4.40 18.69 24.04
N PRO A 7 4.41 17.35 24.20
CA PRO A 7 3.44 16.50 23.53
C PRO A 7 2.03 16.76 24.06
N LEU A 8 1.05 16.84 23.14
CA LEU A 8 -0.37 17.05 23.48
C LEU A 8 -0.97 15.87 24.25
N LEU A 9 -0.46 14.66 24.01
CA LEU A 9 -0.96 13.43 24.62
C LEU A 9 0.15 12.72 25.41
N ARG A 10 -0.24 12.09 26.52
CA ARG A 10 0.68 11.32 27.37
C ARG A 10 1.10 10.02 26.69
N PRO A 11 2.33 9.52 26.94
CA PRO A 11 2.83 8.29 26.31
C PRO A 11 1.98 7.04 26.56
N TRP A 12 1.32 6.93 27.72
CA TRP A 12 0.48 5.77 28.04
C TRP A 12 -0.74 5.64 27.13
N VAL A 13 -1.24 6.76 26.58
CA VAL A 13 -2.34 6.76 25.60
C VAL A 13 -1.92 5.97 24.37
N ALA A 14 -0.69 6.17 23.89
CA ALA A 14 -0.16 5.39 22.77
C ALA A 14 -0.11 3.90 23.09
N SER A 15 0.42 3.52 24.26
CA SER A 15 0.48 2.12 24.69
C SER A 15 -0.90 1.47 24.74
N THR A 16 -1.90 2.15 25.30
CA THR A 16 -3.29 1.64 25.35
C THR A 16 -3.85 1.43 23.94
N LEU A 17 -3.68 2.39 23.03
CA LEU A 17 -4.16 2.25 21.65
C LEU A 17 -3.48 1.11 20.90
N LEU A 18 -2.18 0.89 21.14
CA LEU A 18 -1.45 -0.23 20.56
C LEU A 18 -1.98 -1.57 21.07
N VAL A 19 -2.25 -1.68 22.37
CA VAL A 19 -2.86 -2.88 22.96
C VAL A 19 -4.24 -3.12 22.37
N LEU A 20 -5.11 -2.11 22.32
CA LEU A 20 -6.45 -2.24 21.76
C LEU A 20 -6.43 -2.62 20.27
N SER A 21 -5.53 -2.01 19.48
CA SER A 21 -5.37 -2.35 18.07
C SER A 21 -4.88 -3.78 17.88
N SER A 22 -3.95 -4.24 18.72
CA SER A 22 -3.44 -5.61 18.70
C SER A 22 -4.52 -6.62 19.11
N LEU A 23 -5.31 -6.28 20.13
CA LEU A 23 -6.44 -7.11 20.57
C LEU A 23 -7.52 -7.23 19.48
N LEU A 24 -7.76 -6.18 18.68
CA LEU A 24 -8.71 -6.21 17.56
C LEU A 24 -8.28 -7.16 16.42
N MET A 25 -6.99 -7.46 16.29
CA MET A 25 -6.51 -8.39 15.27
C MET A 25 -6.97 -9.83 15.53
N VAL A 26 -7.12 -10.24 16.79
CA VAL A 26 -7.55 -11.61 17.15
C VAL A 26 -8.97 -11.93 16.66
N PRO A 27 -10.03 -11.17 17.03
CA PRO A 27 -11.37 -11.43 16.51
C PRO A 27 -11.43 -11.24 14.99
N THR A 28 -10.60 -10.38 14.41
CA THR A 28 -10.50 -10.24 12.96
C THR A 28 -9.92 -11.49 12.29
N ALA A 29 -8.87 -12.08 12.87
CA ALA A 29 -8.29 -13.33 12.38
C ALA A 29 -9.28 -14.50 12.48
N ILE A 30 -10.06 -14.55 13.56
CA ILE A 30 -11.13 -15.53 13.76
C ILE A 30 -12.21 -15.34 12.68
N ASP A 31 -12.64 -14.09 12.43
CA ASP A 31 -13.61 -13.74 11.37
C ASP A 31 -13.10 -14.16 9.97
N PHE A 32 -11.81 -13.99 9.70
CA PHE A 32 -11.20 -14.46 8.45
C PHE A 32 -11.23 -15.98 8.29
N GLN A 33 -10.89 -16.70 9.37
CA GLN A 33 -10.75 -18.15 9.39
C GLN A 33 -12.10 -18.87 9.44
N PHE A 34 -13.06 -18.30 10.18
CA PHE A 34 -14.37 -18.87 10.48
C PHE A 34 -15.46 -17.82 10.28
N PRO A 35 -15.67 -17.34 9.04
CA PRO A 35 -16.61 -16.26 8.74
C PRO A 35 -18.05 -16.61 9.13
N THR A 36 -18.41 -17.90 9.11
CA THR A 36 -19.74 -18.41 9.42
C THR A 36 -20.07 -18.38 10.92
N LEU A 37 -19.10 -18.13 11.80
CA LEU A 37 -19.38 -17.95 13.23
C LEU A 37 -20.11 -16.64 13.53
N LEU A 38 -19.92 -15.62 12.69
CA LEU A 38 -20.42 -14.27 12.92
C LEU A 38 -21.42 -13.80 11.85
N ARG A 39 -21.50 -14.48 10.71
CA ARG A 39 -22.29 -14.06 9.53
C ARG A 39 -22.76 -15.27 8.73
N ASP A 40 -23.86 -15.12 7.99
CA ASP A 40 -24.35 -16.18 7.10
C ASP A 40 -23.45 -16.39 5.87
N ALA A 41 -22.73 -15.35 5.44
CA ALA A 41 -21.82 -15.40 4.30
C ALA A 41 -20.59 -14.50 4.52
N LYS A 42 -19.46 -14.90 3.93
CA LYS A 42 -18.22 -14.12 4.00
C LYS A 42 -18.33 -12.90 3.09
N THR A 43 -18.09 -11.71 3.67
CA THR A 43 -17.93 -10.49 2.88
C THR A 43 -16.49 -10.39 2.41
N MET A 44 -16.28 -10.15 1.11
CA MET A 44 -14.94 -9.98 0.56
C MET A 44 -14.23 -8.77 1.19
N THR A 45 -13.00 -8.97 1.63
CA THR A 45 -12.10 -7.92 2.11
C THR A 45 -10.78 -7.94 1.34
N ASP A 46 -9.96 -6.89 1.52
CA ASP A 46 -8.71 -6.75 0.78
C ASP A 46 -7.74 -7.91 1.05
N PHE A 47 -7.71 -8.43 2.26
CA PHE A 47 -6.87 -9.59 2.58
C PHE A 47 -7.38 -10.89 1.95
N ASP A 48 -8.70 -11.04 1.76
CA ASP A 48 -9.23 -12.19 1.03
C ASP A 48 -8.76 -12.19 -0.43
N ALA A 49 -8.69 -11.02 -1.07
CA ALA A 49 -8.16 -10.90 -2.42
C ALA A 49 -6.67 -11.29 -2.48
N VAL A 50 -5.87 -10.85 -1.49
CA VAL A 50 -4.47 -11.25 -1.33
C VAL A 50 -4.34 -12.77 -1.17
N TYR A 51 -5.17 -13.35 -0.30
CA TYR A 51 -5.14 -14.78 -0.03
C TYR A 51 -5.56 -15.62 -1.23
N VAL A 52 -6.65 -15.25 -1.91
CA VAL A 52 -7.15 -15.93 -3.12
C VAL A 52 -6.11 -15.88 -4.25
N ALA A 53 -5.47 -14.73 -4.49
CA ALA A 53 -4.41 -14.63 -5.50
C ALA A 53 -3.23 -15.57 -5.19
N GLY A 54 -2.86 -15.70 -3.90
CA GLY A 54 -1.84 -16.65 -3.47
C GLY A 54 -2.27 -18.13 -3.61
N GLN A 55 -3.55 -18.45 -3.35
CA GLN A 55 -4.09 -19.80 -3.58
C GLN A 55 -4.06 -20.16 -5.07
N MET A 56 -4.39 -19.21 -5.95
CA MET A 56 -4.32 -19.43 -7.41
C MET A 56 -2.89 -19.73 -7.89
N TYR A 57 -1.85 -19.26 -7.19
CA TYR A 57 -0.48 -19.72 -7.45
C TYR A 57 -0.27 -21.19 -7.09
N TRP A 58 -0.72 -21.62 -5.90
CA TRP A 58 -0.61 -23.01 -5.47
C TRP A 58 -1.44 -23.97 -6.34
N ASP A 59 -2.52 -23.48 -6.94
CA ASP A 59 -3.32 -24.20 -7.94
C ASP A 59 -2.64 -24.26 -9.34
N GLY A 60 -1.47 -23.65 -9.52
CA GLY A 60 -0.77 -23.59 -10.80
C GLY A 60 -1.38 -22.62 -11.82
N ARG A 61 -2.21 -21.68 -11.36
CA ARG A 61 -3.04 -20.79 -12.19
C ARG A 61 -2.86 -19.30 -11.86
N LEU A 62 -1.67 -18.90 -11.40
CA LEU A 62 -1.42 -17.50 -11.00
C LEU A 62 -1.75 -16.47 -12.10
N ASN A 63 -1.48 -16.79 -13.37
CA ASN A 63 -1.78 -15.89 -14.47
C ASN A 63 -3.29 -15.59 -14.57
N ASP A 64 -4.13 -16.58 -14.26
CA ASP A 64 -5.59 -16.44 -14.24
C ASP A 64 -6.07 -15.47 -13.15
N ALA A 65 -5.25 -15.19 -12.13
CA ALA A 65 -5.61 -14.21 -11.09
C ALA A 65 -5.70 -12.78 -11.65
N TYR A 66 -5.06 -12.50 -12.79
CA TYR A 66 -5.12 -11.19 -13.46
C TYR A 66 -6.27 -11.03 -14.45
N HIS A 67 -7.09 -12.07 -14.63
CA HIS A 67 -8.26 -12.03 -15.51
C HIS A 67 -9.54 -11.99 -14.66
N PHE A 68 -10.42 -11.01 -14.94
CA PHE A 68 -11.65 -10.79 -14.18
C PHE A 68 -12.48 -12.05 -14.00
N GLN A 69 -12.76 -12.77 -15.09
CA GLN A 69 -13.68 -13.89 -15.07
C GLN A 69 -13.19 -15.01 -14.14
N THR A 70 -11.94 -15.42 -14.31
CA THR A 70 -11.33 -16.50 -13.52
C THR A 70 -11.12 -16.10 -12.07
N LEU A 71 -10.70 -14.85 -11.82
CA LEU A 71 -10.56 -14.34 -10.46
C LEU A 71 -11.92 -14.26 -9.75
N TYR A 72 -12.96 -13.75 -10.44
CA TYR A 72 -14.31 -13.68 -9.89
C TYR A 72 -14.84 -15.07 -9.51
N GLU A 73 -14.67 -16.07 -10.37
CA GLU A 73 -15.03 -17.45 -10.06
C GLU A 73 -14.27 -17.99 -8.84
N ALA A 74 -12.97 -17.73 -8.73
CA ALA A 74 -12.17 -18.12 -7.57
C ALA A 74 -12.66 -17.44 -6.28
N GLN A 75 -12.92 -16.13 -6.33
CA GLN A 75 -13.40 -15.35 -5.18
C GLN A 75 -14.81 -15.77 -4.74
N ARG A 76 -15.70 -16.08 -5.69
CA ARG A 76 -17.04 -16.62 -5.39
C ARG A 76 -16.97 -17.98 -4.72
N ARG A 77 -16.13 -18.89 -5.25
CA ARG A 77 -15.93 -20.22 -4.63
C ARG A 77 -15.37 -20.08 -3.22
N PHE A 78 -14.47 -19.13 -3.00
CA PHE A 78 -13.85 -18.87 -1.71
C PHE A 78 -14.82 -18.24 -0.68
N THR A 79 -15.63 -17.28 -1.09
CA THR A 79 -16.49 -16.50 -0.16
C THR A 79 -17.93 -16.99 -0.09
N GLY A 80 -18.42 -17.71 -1.09
CA GLY A 80 -19.84 -17.98 -1.28
C GLY A 80 -20.67 -16.75 -1.66
N SER A 81 -20.04 -15.61 -1.94
CA SER A 81 -20.70 -14.32 -2.21
C SER A 81 -20.41 -13.84 -3.63
N ASN A 82 -21.27 -12.96 -4.17
CA ASN A 82 -21.07 -12.35 -5.48
C ASN A 82 -20.21 -11.06 -5.43
N SER A 83 -19.40 -10.88 -4.37
CA SER A 83 -18.50 -9.74 -4.25
C SER A 83 -17.22 -9.95 -5.07
N PHE A 84 -16.65 -8.86 -5.58
CA PHE A 84 -15.47 -8.89 -6.42
C PHE A 84 -14.45 -7.83 -5.99
N MET A 85 -13.17 -8.22 -5.97
CA MET A 85 -12.06 -7.30 -5.79
C MET A 85 -11.01 -7.55 -6.89
N PRO A 86 -10.67 -6.54 -7.70
CA PRO A 86 -9.72 -6.71 -8.79
C PRO A 86 -8.30 -6.96 -8.27
N TRP A 87 -7.53 -7.72 -9.05
CA TRP A 87 -6.12 -7.98 -8.79
C TRP A 87 -5.26 -7.35 -9.88
N ALA A 88 -4.60 -6.25 -9.55
CA ALA A 88 -3.70 -5.54 -10.46
C ALA A 88 -2.36 -5.20 -9.78
N TYR A 89 -1.91 -6.08 -8.88
CA TYR A 89 -0.61 -5.90 -8.22
C TYR A 89 0.54 -6.37 -9.12
N PRO A 90 1.64 -5.61 -9.21
CA PRO A 90 2.84 -6.05 -9.90
C PRO A 90 3.35 -7.41 -9.39
N PRO A 91 3.97 -8.24 -10.26
CA PRO A 91 4.37 -9.61 -9.91
C PRO A 91 5.22 -9.80 -8.64
N PRO A 92 6.09 -8.86 -8.23
CA PRO A 92 6.79 -8.93 -6.94
C PRO A 92 5.88 -9.15 -5.74
N PHE A 93 4.67 -8.62 -5.75
CA PHE A 93 3.74 -8.80 -4.62
C PHE A 93 3.24 -10.25 -4.50
N ASN A 94 3.23 -11.00 -5.59
CA ASN A 94 2.81 -12.39 -5.57
C ASN A 94 3.77 -13.28 -4.75
N LEU A 95 5.02 -12.85 -4.53
CA LEU A 95 5.94 -13.54 -3.61
C LEU A 95 5.40 -13.52 -2.18
N VAL A 96 4.82 -12.39 -1.78
CA VAL A 96 4.18 -12.23 -0.46
C VAL A 96 2.87 -13.03 -0.43
N THR A 97 2.05 -12.93 -1.47
CA THR A 97 0.75 -13.63 -1.49
C THR A 97 0.91 -15.15 -1.49
N ALA A 98 1.84 -15.69 -2.27
CA ALA A 98 2.15 -17.12 -2.31
C ALA A 98 2.62 -17.64 -0.94
N ALA A 99 3.52 -16.90 -0.28
CA ALA A 99 4.03 -17.26 1.05
C ALA A 99 2.94 -17.18 2.14
N LEU A 100 2.00 -16.23 2.04
CA LEU A 100 0.90 -16.12 2.98
C LEU A 100 -0.16 -17.21 2.75
N ALA A 101 -0.45 -17.53 1.49
CA ALA A 101 -1.45 -18.53 1.12
C ALA A 101 -1.03 -19.97 1.47
N SER A 102 0.24 -20.23 1.81
CA SER A 102 0.63 -21.54 2.34
C SER A 102 0.21 -21.76 3.81
N LEU A 103 -0.34 -20.75 4.47
CA LEU A 103 -0.83 -20.80 5.85
C LEU A 103 -2.36 -20.75 5.87
N PRO A 104 -3.01 -21.26 6.93
CA PRO A 104 -4.43 -20.96 7.16
C PRO A 104 -4.69 -19.44 7.20
N ILE A 105 -5.76 -18.97 6.55
CA ILE A 105 -6.01 -17.54 6.31
C ILE A 105 -5.95 -16.69 7.59
N GLY A 106 -6.44 -17.18 8.74
CA GLY A 106 -6.36 -16.44 10.00
C GLY A 106 -4.91 -16.22 10.47
N ILE A 107 -4.05 -17.22 10.31
CA ILE A 107 -2.61 -17.15 10.64
C ILE A 107 -1.89 -16.28 9.62
N ALA A 108 -2.20 -16.43 8.33
CA ALA A 108 -1.67 -15.60 7.26
C ALA A 108 -1.98 -14.12 7.52
N TYR A 109 -3.22 -13.81 7.92
CA TYR A 109 -3.65 -12.47 8.28
C TYR A 109 -2.86 -11.93 9.48
N LEU A 110 -2.74 -12.70 10.56
CA LEU A 110 -2.00 -12.27 11.75
C LEU A 110 -0.52 -12.03 11.43
N ALA A 111 0.10 -12.89 10.63
CA ALA A 111 1.47 -12.71 10.19
C ALA A 111 1.61 -11.41 9.37
N PHE A 112 0.75 -11.21 8.38
CA PHE A 112 0.83 -10.04 7.51
C PHE A 112 0.50 -8.73 8.25
N ALA A 113 -0.69 -8.64 8.85
CA ALA A 113 -1.17 -7.44 9.53
C ALA A 113 -0.37 -7.16 10.80
N GLY A 114 -0.04 -8.18 11.59
CA GLY A 114 0.72 -8.03 12.84
C GLY A 114 2.15 -7.56 12.61
N LEU A 115 2.91 -8.23 11.72
CA LEU A 115 4.30 -7.84 11.45
C LEU A 115 4.37 -6.45 10.81
N SER A 116 3.50 -6.16 9.84
CA SER A 116 3.48 -4.85 9.20
C SER A 116 3.02 -3.74 10.15
N PHE A 117 2.08 -4.00 11.06
CA PHE A 117 1.66 -3.04 12.08
C PHE A 117 2.77 -2.72 13.07
N LEU A 118 3.49 -3.73 13.58
CA LEU A 118 4.62 -3.52 14.48
C LEU A 118 5.72 -2.69 13.82
N ALA A 119 6.04 -2.99 12.56
CA ALA A 119 7.00 -2.22 11.79
C ALA A 119 6.52 -0.77 11.55
N TYR A 120 5.24 -0.59 11.23
CA TYR A 120 4.62 0.72 11.02
C TYR A 120 4.71 1.58 12.27
N VAL A 121 4.33 1.03 13.43
CA VAL A 121 4.38 1.74 14.72
C VAL A 121 5.83 2.09 15.09
N ALA A 122 6.78 1.18 14.88
CA ALA A 122 8.19 1.44 15.14
C ALA A 122 8.74 2.60 14.31
N VAL A 123 8.36 2.66 13.02
CA VAL A 123 8.73 3.75 12.10
C VAL A 123 8.02 5.05 12.47
N LEU A 124 6.71 5.01 12.74
CA LEU A 124 5.91 6.16 13.14
C LEU A 124 6.48 6.82 14.40
N ARG A 125 6.83 6.02 15.42
CA ARG A 125 7.44 6.53 16.66
C ARG A 125 8.77 7.24 16.40
N ARG A 126 9.58 6.74 15.48
CA ARG A 126 10.86 7.36 15.11
C ARG A 126 10.68 8.67 14.32
N LEU A 127 9.62 8.77 13.52
CA LEU A 127 9.31 9.98 12.76
C LEU A 127 8.65 11.06 13.63
N ALA A 128 7.69 10.66 14.47
CA ALA A 128 6.90 11.58 15.28
C ALA A 128 7.56 11.98 16.61
N GLY A 129 8.58 11.23 17.07
CA GLY A 129 9.31 11.54 18.31
C GLY A 129 8.38 11.64 19.52
N VAL A 130 8.46 12.76 20.25
CA VAL A 130 7.59 13.04 21.41
C VAL A 130 6.10 13.08 21.04
N HIS A 131 5.75 13.39 19.79
CA HIS A 131 4.37 13.49 19.31
C HIS A 131 3.78 12.15 18.83
N ALA A 132 4.46 11.02 19.07
CA ALA A 132 4.00 9.71 18.61
C ALA A 132 2.57 9.34 19.07
N ALA A 133 2.20 9.71 20.30
CA ALA A 133 0.84 9.48 20.79
C ALA A 133 -0.21 10.27 20.00
N THR A 134 0.07 11.54 19.72
CA THR A 134 -0.78 12.41 18.89
C THR A 134 -0.90 11.89 17.46
N ALA A 135 0.22 11.48 16.86
CA ALA A 135 0.23 10.91 15.53
C ALA A 135 -0.61 9.62 15.45
N LEU A 136 -0.46 8.72 16.43
CA LEU A 136 -1.22 7.46 16.48
C LEU A 136 -2.72 7.70 16.64
N VAL A 137 -3.13 8.66 17.48
CA VAL A 137 -4.54 9.05 17.61
C VAL A 137 -5.08 9.62 16.30
N ALA A 138 -4.32 10.49 15.63
CA ALA A 138 -4.74 11.11 14.37
C ALA A 138 -4.98 10.07 13.26
N VAL A 139 -4.20 8.98 13.23
CA VAL A 139 -4.35 7.91 12.23
C VAL A 139 -5.19 6.73 12.70
N LEU A 140 -5.73 6.75 13.93
CA LEU A 140 -6.44 5.63 14.51
C LEU A 140 -7.59 5.12 13.62
N PRO A 141 -8.44 5.96 12.99
CA PRO A 141 -9.48 5.48 12.09
C PRO A 141 -8.92 4.63 10.93
N ALA A 142 -7.81 5.06 10.34
CA ALA A 142 -7.14 4.33 9.28
C ALA A 142 -6.52 3.02 9.79
N VAL A 143 -5.97 3.01 11.01
CA VAL A 143 -5.45 1.79 11.67
C VAL A 143 -6.57 0.77 11.82
N LEU A 144 -7.72 1.16 12.35
CA LEU A 144 -8.85 0.26 12.58
C LEU A 144 -9.42 -0.30 11.27
N LEU A 145 -9.57 0.55 10.25
CA LEU A 145 -10.00 0.11 8.92
C LEU A 145 -8.99 -0.86 8.30
N ASN A 146 -7.69 -0.55 8.37
CA ASN A 146 -6.64 -1.39 7.81
C ASN A 146 -6.57 -2.77 8.48
N ILE A 147 -6.81 -2.84 9.80
CA ILE A 147 -6.95 -4.11 10.53
C ILE A 147 -8.16 -4.87 10.02
N ARG A 148 -9.36 -4.25 10.01
CA ARG A 148 -10.61 -4.94 9.67
C ARG A 148 -10.68 -5.39 8.21
N SER A 149 -10.05 -4.69 7.27
CA SER A 149 -9.98 -5.12 5.87
C SER A 149 -8.75 -5.97 5.54
N GLY A 150 -7.75 -5.98 6.42
CA GLY A 150 -6.43 -6.56 6.18
C GLY A 150 -5.70 -5.93 4.99
N GLN A 151 -5.85 -4.61 4.83
CA GLN A 151 -5.13 -3.82 3.83
C GLN A 151 -3.62 -3.76 4.09
N ASN A 152 -2.88 -3.45 3.03
CA ASN A 152 -1.41 -3.30 3.08
C ASN A 152 -0.93 -1.89 3.47
N GLY A 153 -1.80 -1.07 4.07
CA GLY A 153 -1.49 0.30 4.47
C GLY A 153 -0.33 0.36 5.47
N PHE A 154 -0.26 -0.55 6.43
CA PHE A 154 0.88 -0.64 7.37
C PHE A 154 2.20 -0.95 6.68
N LEU A 155 2.22 -1.93 5.75
CA LEU A 155 3.42 -2.27 4.99
C LEU A 155 3.89 -1.08 4.14
N THR A 156 2.96 -0.46 3.42
CA THR A 156 3.20 0.71 2.57
C THR A 156 3.76 1.89 3.38
N GLY A 157 3.10 2.23 4.49
CA GLY A 157 3.53 3.30 5.39
C GLY A 157 4.88 3.02 6.06
N THR A 158 5.16 1.75 6.38
CA THR A 158 6.48 1.33 6.89
C THR A 158 7.57 1.59 5.88
N LEU A 159 7.41 1.13 4.63
CA LEU A 159 8.42 1.29 3.59
C LEU A 159 8.67 2.76 3.26
N LEU A 160 7.60 3.53 3.07
CA LEU A 160 7.71 4.98 2.87
C LEU A 160 8.41 5.64 4.06
N GLY A 161 8.00 5.34 5.29
CA GLY A 161 8.60 5.92 6.48
C GLY A 161 10.06 5.50 6.70
N LEU A 162 10.47 4.28 6.34
CA LEU A 162 11.87 3.84 6.33
C LEU A 162 12.71 4.63 5.33
N PHE A 163 12.16 4.88 4.13
CA PHE A 163 12.80 5.77 3.16
C PHE A 163 12.95 7.18 3.75
N LEU A 164 11.89 7.76 4.32
CA LEU A 164 11.94 9.12 4.89
C LEU A 164 12.91 9.22 6.07
N LEU A 165 12.95 8.24 6.96
CA LEU A 165 13.94 8.18 8.05
C LEU A 165 15.37 8.15 7.50
N SER A 166 15.62 7.38 6.45
CA SER A 166 16.92 7.31 5.79
C SER A 166 17.26 8.63 5.10
N TYR A 167 16.29 9.27 4.46
CA TYR A 167 16.42 10.58 3.83
C TYR A 167 16.79 11.66 4.86
N LEU A 168 16.06 11.75 5.97
CA LEU A 168 16.29 12.72 7.04
C LEU A 168 17.65 12.54 7.72
N ARG A 169 18.13 11.29 7.83
CA ARG A 169 19.44 10.96 8.41
C ARG A 169 20.59 11.03 7.41
N GLY A 170 20.32 11.34 6.14
CA GLY A 170 21.36 11.32 5.11
C GLY A 170 21.94 9.93 4.83
N LEU A 171 21.22 8.86 5.13
CA LEU A 171 21.65 7.49 4.84
C LEU A 171 21.36 7.12 3.38
N GLU A 172 22.21 6.28 2.80
CA GLU A 172 22.11 5.89 1.39
C GLU A 172 21.31 4.59 1.17
N GLY A 173 21.11 3.79 2.22
CA GLY A 173 20.34 2.55 2.16
C GLY A 173 18.82 2.73 1.98
N GLY A 174 18.32 3.97 2.04
CA GLY A 174 16.88 4.27 1.88
C GLY A 174 16.29 3.82 0.54
N GLY A 175 17.13 3.67 -0.49
CA GLY A 175 16.73 3.19 -1.80
C GLY A 175 16.06 1.81 -1.78
N VAL A 176 16.51 0.90 -0.91
CA VAL A 176 15.93 -0.44 -0.78
C VAL A 176 14.45 -0.37 -0.40
N ALA A 177 14.10 0.52 0.53
CA ALA A 177 12.70 0.69 0.94
C ALA A 177 11.82 1.20 -0.21
N LEU A 178 12.32 2.12 -1.05
CA LEU A 178 11.62 2.53 -2.27
C LEU A 178 11.50 1.39 -3.29
N GLY A 179 12.57 0.60 -3.49
CA GLY A 179 12.54 -0.54 -4.40
C GLY A 179 11.53 -1.61 -3.96
N LEU A 180 11.41 -1.87 -2.66
CA LEU A 180 10.39 -2.77 -2.10
C LEU A 180 8.96 -2.27 -2.34
N MET A 181 8.74 -0.97 -2.54
CA MET A 181 7.44 -0.41 -2.90
C MET A 181 7.04 -0.66 -4.36
N THR A 182 7.79 -1.47 -5.12
CA THR A 182 7.43 -1.84 -6.51
C THR A 182 6.03 -2.43 -6.63
N PHE A 183 5.45 -3.01 -5.57
CA PHE A 183 4.06 -3.47 -5.59
C PHE A 183 3.02 -2.32 -5.61
N LYS A 184 3.41 -1.10 -5.23
CA LYS A 184 2.62 0.14 -5.30
C LYS A 184 3.52 1.29 -5.79
N PRO A 185 3.93 1.27 -7.07
CA PRO A 185 4.99 2.14 -7.57
C PRO A 185 4.61 3.63 -7.51
N HIS A 186 3.33 3.95 -7.70
CA HIS A 186 2.81 5.33 -7.62
C HIS A 186 3.06 5.98 -6.25
N LEU A 187 3.06 5.19 -5.15
CA LEU A 187 3.35 5.69 -3.80
C LEU A 187 4.84 5.91 -3.53
N ALA A 188 5.73 5.38 -4.39
CA ALA A 188 7.17 5.59 -4.29
C ALA A 188 7.65 6.84 -5.05
N VAL A 189 6.81 7.42 -5.91
CA VAL A 189 7.19 8.51 -6.83
C VAL A 189 7.74 9.73 -6.09
N GLY A 190 7.08 10.20 -5.02
CA GLY A 190 7.59 11.35 -4.27
C GLY A 190 8.96 11.08 -3.65
N GLY A 191 9.21 9.86 -3.17
CA GLY A 191 10.53 9.48 -2.68
C GLY A 191 11.58 9.35 -3.79
N ALA A 192 11.19 8.86 -4.96
CA ALA A 192 12.06 8.81 -6.13
C ALA A 192 12.48 10.22 -6.59
N VAL A 193 11.54 11.18 -6.61
CA VAL A 193 11.84 12.59 -6.89
C VAL A 193 12.88 13.14 -5.91
N LEU A 194 12.71 12.88 -4.60
CA LEU A 194 13.71 13.30 -3.60
C LEU A 194 15.07 12.65 -3.81
N ALA A 195 15.12 11.36 -4.19
CA ALA A 195 16.38 10.69 -4.47
C ALA A 195 17.12 11.29 -5.67
N CYS A 196 16.38 11.71 -6.71
CA CYS A 196 16.92 12.38 -7.88
C CYS A 196 17.41 13.80 -7.57
N VAL A 197 16.63 14.60 -6.83
CA VAL A 197 17.00 15.98 -6.47
C VAL A 197 18.23 16.03 -5.58
N ASP A 198 18.34 15.11 -4.61
CA ASP A 198 19.52 15.01 -3.74
C ASP A 198 20.79 14.53 -4.46
N TRP A 199 20.70 14.12 -5.74
CA TRP A 199 21.82 13.54 -6.53
C TRP A 199 22.53 12.36 -5.86
N ARG A 200 21.84 11.64 -4.97
CA ARG A 200 22.40 10.51 -4.22
C ARG A 200 22.25 9.23 -5.02
N TRP A 201 23.12 9.07 -6.02
CA TRP A 201 23.13 7.94 -6.95
C TRP A 201 23.11 6.57 -6.24
N ARG A 202 23.76 6.42 -5.07
CA ARG A 202 23.74 5.17 -4.28
C ARG A 202 22.32 4.78 -3.84
N ARG A 203 21.46 5.77 -3.50
CA ARG A 203 20.05 5.50 -3.19
C ARG A 203 19.29 5.04 -4.42
N ILE A 204 19.49 5.69 -5.56
CA ILE A 204 18.83 5.35 -6.82
C ILE A 204 19.24 3.94 -7.25
N VAL A 205 20.54 3.64 -7.22
CA VAL A 205 21.09 2.32 -7.55
C VAL A 205 20.56 1.24 -6.59
N ALA A 206 20.56 1.48 -5.27
CA ALA A 206 20.02 0.52 -4.31
C ALA A 206 18.53 0.21 -4.57
N GLY A 207 17.73 1.23 -4.90
CA GLY A 207 16.34 1.05 -5.29
C GLY A 207 16.21 0.26 -6.60
N GLY A 208 16.93 0.66 -7.65
CA GLY A 208 16.93 -0.02 -8.94
C GLY A 208 17.35 -1.50 -8.84
N VAL A 209 18.41 -1.80 -8.10
CA VAL A 209 18.86 -3.18 -7.84
C VAL A 209 17.80 -3.97 -7.10
N THR A 210 17.12 -3.36 -6.12
CA THR A 210 16.04 -4.03 -5.38
C THR A 210 14.85 -4.33 -6.29
N VAL A 211 14.44 -3.39 -7.16
CA VAL A 211 13.38 -3.60 -8.15
C VAL A 211 13.77 -4.74 -9.10
N LEU A 212 14.97 -4.68 -9.69
CA LEU A 212 15.44 -5.70 -10.64
C LEU A 212 15.54 -7.09 -9.99
N ALA A 213 16.05 -7.17 -8.76
CA ALA A 213 16.13 -8.41 -8.01
C ALA A 213 14.73 -9.01 -7.75
N LEU A 214 13.75 -8.18 -7.37
CA LEU A 214 12.37 -8.62 -7.17
C LEU A 214 11.71 -9.09 -8.47
N LEU A 215 11.89 -8.35 -9.56
CA LEU A 215 11.36 -8.73 -10.88
C LEU A 215 11.99 -10.04 -11.36
N ALA A 216 13.31 -10.19 -11.21
CA ALA A 216 14.01 -11.42 -11.57
C ALA A 216 13.55 -12.62 -10.71
N LEU A 217 13.37 -12.40 -9.40
CA LEU A 217 12.86 -13.42 -8.50
C LEU A 217 11.42 -13.82 -8.86
N SER A 218 10.54 -12.85 -9.16
CA SER A 218 9.19 -13.13 -9.65
C SER A 218 9.20 -13.90 -10.97
N ALA A 219 10.08 -13.54 -11.91
CA ALA A 219 10.22 -14.27 -13.17
C ALA A 219 10.67 -15.72 -12.94
N GLY A 220 11.60 -15.93 -12.01
CA GLY A 220 12.11 -17.27 -11.67
C GLY A 220 11.08 -18.15 -10.96
N VAL A 221 10.26 -17.58 -10.06
CA VAL A 221 9.26 -18.33 -9.28
C VAL A 221 7.96 -18.55 -10.06
N PHE A 222 7.49 -17.54 -10.81
CA PHE A 222 6.18 -17.55 -11.45
C PHE A 222 6.23 -17.78 -12.97
N GLY A 223 7.43 -17.76 -13.56
CA GLY A 223 7.62 -17.71 -15.01
C GLY A 223 7.38 -16.30 -15.57
N VAL A 224 7.91 -16.05 -16.77
CA VAL A 224 7.80 -14.74 -17.43
C VAL A 224 6.38 -14.38 -17.89
N GLY A 225 5.50 -15.37 -18.03
CA GLY A 225 4.10 -15.15 -18.44
C GLY A 225 3.29 -14.28 -17.47
N VAL A 226 3.69 -14.23 -16.19
CA VAL A 226 3.02 -13.43 -15.16
C VAL A 226 3.08 -11.93 -15.46
N PHE A 227 4.10 -11.46 -16.17
CA PHE A 227 4.22 -10.05 -16.55
C PHE A 227 3.21 -9.67 -17.63
N SER A 228 3.00 -10.53 -18.62
CA SER A 228 1.96 -10.33 -19.63
C SER A 228 0.56 -10.39 -19.00
N ALA A 229 0.33 -11.34 -18.09
CA ALA A 229 -0.93 -11.42 -17.35
C ALA A 229 -1.18 -10.14 -16.53
N PHE A 230 -0.16 -9.66 -15.80
CA PHE A 230 -0.23 -8.40 -15.06
C PHE A 230 -0.58 -7.21 -15.94
N LEU A 231 0.06 -7.06 -17.11
CA LEU A 231 -0.26 -5.96 -18.04
C LEU A 231 -1.71 -6.03 -18.52
N GLY A 232 -2.21 -7.22 -18.86
CA GLY A 232 -3.62 -7.44 -19.19
C GLY A 232 -4.56 -7.08 -18.04
N GLY A 233 -4.20 -7.43 -16.80
CA GLY A 233 -4.97 -7.07 -15.61
C GLY A 233 -5.00 -5.56 -15.33
N VAL A 234 -3.90 -4.85 -15.60
CA VAL A 234 -3.85 -3.38 -15.52
C VAL A 234 -4.76 -2.73 -16.58
N GLU A 235 -4.74 -3.24 -17.81
CA GLU A 235 -5.61 -2.76 -18.88
C GLU A 235 -7.10 -2.97 -18.53
N GLU A 236 -7.44 -4.16 -18.05
CA GLU A 236 -8.80 -4.50 -17.63
C GLU A 236 -9.26 -3.63 -16.44
N ALA A 237 -8.39 -3.42 -15.44
CA ALA A 237 -8.64 -2.51 -14.33
C ALA A 237 -8.88 -1.07 -14.81
N GLY A 238 -8.11 -0.60 -15.80
CA GLY A 238 -8.28 0.71 -16.43
C GLY A 238 -9.64 0.83 -17.14
N ARG A 239 -10.08 -0.22 -17.85
CA ARG A 239 -11.40 -0.26 -18.48
C ARG A 239 -12.53 -0.21 -17.45
N PHE A 240 -12.43 -0.96 -16.35
CA PHE A 240 -13.42 -0.91 -15.27
C PHE A 240 -13.49 0.45 -14.60
N LEU A 241 -12.35 1.12 -14.45
CA LEU A 241 -12.31 2.49 -13.94
C LEU A 241 -12.99 3.48 -14.89
N ALA A 242 -12.78 3.34 -16.20
CA ALA A 242 -13.42 4.17 -17.22
C ALA A 242 -14.94 3.92 -17.31
N LEU A 243 -15.40 2.71 -17.01
CA LEU A 243 -16.82 2.35 -16.96
C LEU A 243 -17.49 2.72 -15.63
N GLY A 244 -16.77 3.24 -14.65
CA GLY A 244 -17.32 3.60 -13.35
C GLY A 244 -17.70 2.40 -12.47
N LEU A 245 -17.09 1.23 -12.71
CA LEU A 245 -17.38 -0.01 -11.96
C LEU A 245 -16.68 -0.08 -10.59
N TYR A 246 -15.77 0.85 -10.32
CA TYR A 246 -15.15 0.98 -9.00
C TYR A 246 -16.06 1.76 -8.03
N PRO A 247 -15.98 1.48 -6.72
CA PRO A 247 -16.64 2.29 -5.70
C PRO A 247 -15.94 3.66 -5.57
N LEU A 248 -16.25 4.60 -6.46
CA LEU A 248 -15.59 5.91 -6.57
C LEU A 248 -15.58 6.72 -5.26
N PHE A 249 -16.61 6.55 -4.42
CA PHE A 249 -16.69 7.20 -3.10
C PHE A 249 -15.58 6.75 -2.12
N ARG A 250 -14.87 5.65 -2.41
CA ARG A 250 -13.72 5.18 -1.63
C ARG A 250 -12.39 5.71 -2.17
N MET A 251 -12.39 6.35 -3.34
CA MET A 251 -11.20 6.81 -4.02
C MET A 251 -10.97 8.30 -3.69
N THR A 252 -9.85 8.61 -3.06
CA THR A 252 -9.46 9.98 -2.71
C THR A 252 -8.60 10.59 -3.81
N SER A 253 -9.14 10.69 -5.02
CA SER A 253 -8.42 11.16 -6.22
C SER A 253 -9.17 12.25 -6.96
N LEU A 254 -8.43 13.03 -7.77
CA LEU A 254 -9.03 14.01 -8.66
C LEU A 254 -9.85 13.31 -9.76
N TYR A 255 -9.39 12.15 -10.24
CA TYR A 255 -10.13 11.33 -11.20
C TYR A 255 -11.54 11.00 -10.68
N ALA A 256 -11.66 10.42 -9.48
CA ALA A 256 -12.94 10.01 -8.92
C ALA A 256 -13.89 11.20 -8.72
N THR A 257 -13.34 12.36 -8.32
CA THR A 257 -14.10 13.59 -8.14
C THR A 257 -14.67 14.11 -9.46
N LEU A 258 -13.82 14.23 -10.48
CA LEU A 258 -14.22 14.73 -11.79
C LEU A 258 -15.17 13.78 -12.52
N PHE A 259 -14.91 12.48 -12.47
CA PHE A 259 -15.77 11.48 -13.07
C PHE A 259 -17.15 11.47 -12.40
N THR A 260 -17.22 11.56 -11.07
CA THR A 260 -18.49 11.70 -10.34
C THR A 260 -19.23 12.98 -10.71
N ALA A 261 -18.52 14.05 -11.04
CA ALA A 261 -19.09 15.31 -11.54
C ALA A 261 -19.52 15.26 -13.02
N GLY A 262 -19.38 14.12 -13.71
CA GLY A 262 -19.81 13.91 -15.08
C GLY A 262 -18.73 14.17 -16.14
N ALA A 263 -17.46 14.36 -15.75
CA ALA A 263 -16.36 14.47 -16.71
C ALA A 263 -16.12 13.14 -17.43
N PRO A 264 -15.85 13.14 -18.74
CA PRO A 264 -15.47 11.92 -19.45
C PRO A 264 -14.20 11.29 -18.86
N PRO A 265 -14.07 9.94 -18.88
CA PRO A 265 -12.94 9.23 -18.28
C PRO A 265 -11.57 9.73 -18.76
N GLY A 266 -11.44 10.01 -20.05
CA GLY A 266 -10.19 10.50 -20.64
C GLY A 266 -9.78 11.88 -20.09
N LEU A 267 -10.74 12.78 -19.89
CA LEU A 267 -10.47 14.11 -19.33
C LEU A 267 -10.11 14.02 -17.84
N ALA A 268 -10.86 13.21 -17.08
CA ALA A 268 -10.58 12.97 -15.66
C ALA A 268 -9.18 12.38 -15.46
N LEU A 269 -8.78 11.42 -16.30
CA LEU A 269 -7.46 10.78 -16.23
C LEU A 269 -6.33 11.75 -16.66
N ALA A 270 -6.55 12.57 -17.69
CA ALA A 270 -5.59 13.57 -18.11
C ALA A 270 -5.32 14.62 -17.01
N LEU A 271 -6.38 15.08 -16.33
CA LEU A 271 -6.26 16.02 -15.22
C LEU A 271 -5.59 15.39 -14.00
N GLN A 272 -5.89 14.13 -13.68
CA GLN A 272 -5.19 13.35 -12.65
C GLN A 272 -3.68 13.23 -12.96
N ALA A 273 -3.30 12.94 -14.21
CA ALA A 273 -1.91 12.92 -14.64
C ALA A 273 -1.23 14.30 -14.49
N GLY A 274 -1.97 15.38 -14.80
CA GLY A 274 -1.54 16.75 -14.55
C GLY A 274 -1.28 17.04 -13.06
N THR A 275 -2.15 16.58 -12.16
CA THR A 275 -1.95 16.70 -10.70
C THR A 275 -0.71 15.93 -10.24
N MET A 276 -0.51 14.70 -10.75
CA MET A 276 0.68 13.92 -10.48
C MET A 276 1.96 14.67 -10.90
N LEU A 277 1.99 15.22 -12.11
CA LEU A 277 3.13 16.01 -12.59
C LEU A 277 3.35 17.28 -11.73
N ALA A 278 2.29 18.02 -11.43
CA ALA A 278 2.35 19.22 -10.60
C ALA A 278 2.89 18.91 -9.19
N ALA A 279 2.46 17.81 -8.58
CA ALA A 279 2.96 17.37 -7.30
C ALA A 279 4.44 16.97 -7.35
N CYS A 280 4.90 16.30 -8.43
CA CYS A 280 6.33 16.01 -8.62
C CYS A 280 7.16 17.29 -8.74
N ILE A 281 6.69 18.27 -9.52
CA ILE A 281 7.34 19.58 -9.67
C ILE A 281 7.37 20.32 -8.33
N ALA A 282 6.27 20.33 -7.58
CA ALA A 282 6.20 20.97 -6.27
C ALA A 282 7.18 20.33 -5.27
N ILE A 283 7.24 19.00 -5.21
CA ILE A 283 8.20 18.27 -4.37
C ILE A 283 9.63 18.66 -4.75
N ALA A 284 9.97 18.67 -6.05
CA ALA A 284 11.31 19.03 -6.51
C ALA A 284 11.64 20.50 -6.21
N ALA A 285 10.73 21.43 -6.49
CA ALA A 285 10.92 22.85 -6.26
C ALA A 285 11.13 23.16 -4.77
N VAL A 286 10.33 22.56 -3.89
CA VAL A 286 10.47 22.71 -2.43
C VAL A 286 11.75 22.05 -1.95
N ALA A 287 12.11 20.88 -2.46
CA ALA A 287 13.38 20.23 -2.11
C ALA A 287 14.62 21.06 -2.50
N ILE A 288 14.56 21.80 -3.61
CA ILE A 288 15.66 22.67 -4.07
C ILE A 288 15.68 24.00 -3.30
N ARG A 289 14.51 24.59 -3.00
CA ARG A 289 14.40 25.94 -2.44
C ARG A 289 14.34 25.98 -0.91
N CYS A 290 13.85 24.93 -0.25
CA CYS A 290 13.66 24.90 1.19
C CYS A 290 14.76 24.08 1.87
N GLY A 291 15.37 24.65 2.92
CA GLY A 291 16.40 23.96 3.72
C GLY A 291 15.85 22.94 4.73
N ASP A 292 14.55 23.00 5.07
CA ASP A 292 13.96 22.08 6.05
C ASP A 292 13.58 20.74 5.43
N ARG A 293 14.47 19.76 5.60
CA ARG A 293 14.28 18.38 5.12
C ARG A 293 13.03 17.72 5.69
N ARG A 294 12.54 18.11 6.87
CA ARG A 294 11.30 17.53 7.45
C ARG A 294 10.08 17.97 6.66
N GLN A 295 10.00 19.23 6.25
CA GLN A 295 8.91 19.73 5.41
C GLN A 295 8.93 19.08 4.02
N VAL A 296 10.11 18.97 3.42
CA VAL A 296 10.31 18.29 2.14
C VAL A 296 9.87 16.82 2.21
N ALA A 297 10.25 16.10 3.27
CA ALA A 297 9.86 14.73 3.52
C ALA A 297 8.34 14.58 3.68
N ALA A 298 7.70 15.48 4.42
CA ALA A 298 6.24 15.48 4.61
C ALA A 298 5.51 15.74 3.28
N LEU A 299 5.98 16.70 2.48
CA LEU A 299 5.41 16.99 1.16
C LEU A 299 5.55 15.80 0.21
N ALA A 300 6.70 15.13 0.20
CA ALA A 300 6.89 13.94 -0.63
C ALA A 300 5.97 12.78 -0.22
N ALA A 301 5.77 12.58 1.09
CA ALA A 301 4.86 11.57 1.59
C ALA A 301 3.40 11.86 1.19
N PHE A 302 2.95 13.10 1.40
CA PHE A 302 1.60 13.53 1.06
C PHE A 302 1.35 13.54 -0.45
N GLY A 303 2.28 14.12 -1.22
CA GLY A 303 2.18 14.19 -2.68
C GLY A 303 2.13 12.81 -3.33
N SER A 304 2.83 11.81 -2.79
CA SER A 304 2.77 10.44 -3.30
C SER A 304 1.37 9.82 -3.19
N MET A 305 0.55 10.23 -2.21
CA MET A 305 -0.83 9.75 -2.07
C MET A 305 -1.75 10.32 -3.15
N LEU A 306 -1.39 11.46 -3.75
CA LEU A 306 -2.16 12.10 -4.82
C LEU A 306 -1.91 11.49 -6.21
N MET A 307 -1.02 10.49 -6.31
CA MET A 307 -0.57 9.92 -7.58
C MET A 307 -1.50 8.83 -8.14
N SER A 308 -2.36 8.25 -7.30
CA SER A 308 -3.34 7.26 -7.76
C SER A 308 -4.59 7.94 -8.31
N PRO A 309 -5.09 7.54 -9.50
CA PRO A 309 -6.45 7.83 -9.92
C PRO A 309 -7.48 7.14 -9.02
#